data_AF-A0AA40LPE9-F1
#
_entry.id   AF-A0AA40LPE9-F1
#
_cell.length_a   1.000
_cell.length_b   1.000
_cell.length_c   1.000
_cell.angle_alpha   90.00
_cell.angle_beta   90.00
_cell.angle_gamma   90.00
#
_symmetry.space_group_name_H-M   'P 1'
#
loop_
_entity.id
_entity.type
_entity.pdbx_description
1 polymer ?
#
loop_
_entity_poly.entity_id
_entity_poly.type
_entity_poly.pdbx_seq_one_letter_code
_entity_poly.pdbx_strand_id
1 'polypeptide(L)' 'MKEEEVRLHEGASSIGYLAHIFRHMAKELFNKDVGALTYLTLRNKDFQEVNLERDGEVLLCFEAAYSFWNIQKWS' A
#
# COMPACT_ATOMS: atom_id res chain seq x y z
N MET A 1 18.17 -0.64 -7.19
CA MET A 1 16.81 -1.14 -7.43
C MET A 1 16.00 0.08 -7.84
N LYS A 2 15.31 0.05 -8.98
CA LYS A 2 14.56 1.22 -9.47
C LYS A 2 13.23 1.25 -8.74
N GLU A 3 13.03 2.25 -7.88
CA GLU A 3 11.71 2.61 -7.37
C GLU A 3 10.83 2.94 -8.58
N GLU A 4 9.94 2.01 -8.91
CA GLU A 4 8.92 2.23 -9.92
C GLU A 4 7.81 2.99 -9.20
N GLU A 5 7.82 4.32 -9.32
CA GLU A 5 6.71 5.19 -8.90
C GLU A 5 5.48 4.83 -9.77
N VAL A 6 4.76 3.77 -9.40
CA VAL A 6 3.57 3.36 -10.13
C VAL A 6 2.42 4.29 -9.75
N ARG A 7 2.27 5.37 -10.51
CA ARG A 7 1.09 6.26 -10.44
C ARG A 7 -0.11 5.53 -11.07
N LEU A 8 -0.77 4.67 -10.30
CA LEU A 8 -1.91 3.89 -10.78
C LEU A 8 -3.22 4.68 -10.68
N HIS A 9 -3.99 4.65 -11.77
CA HIS A 9 -5.28 5.30 -11.91
C HIS A 9 -6.26 4.92 -10.78
N GLU A 10 -6.92 5.93 -10.22
CA GLU A 10 -7.86 5.85 -9.10
C GLU A 10 -9.22 5.18 -9.43
N GLY A 11 -9.32 4.50 -10.59
CA GLY A 11 -10.57 3.95 -11.11
C GLY A 11 -10.64 2.43 -11.08
N ALA A 12 -11.46 1.88 -10.18
CA ALA A 12 -12.07 0.54 -10.25
C ALA A 12 -11.15 -0.71 -10.20
N SER A 13 -10.12 -0.69 -9.35
CA SER A 13 -9.36 -1.91 -8.98
C SER A 13 -9.28 -2.04 -7.46
N SER A 14 -9.12 -3.26 -6.92
CA SER A 14 -8.95 -3.51 -5.47
C SER A 14 -7.83 -2.65 -4.84
N ILE A 15 -6.86 -2.22 -5.66
CA ILE A 15 -5.78 -1.29 -5.29
C ILE A 15 -6.36 0.06 -4.83
N GLY A 16 -7.37 0.58 -5.53
CA GLY A 16 -7.99 1.87 -5.24
C GLY A 16 -8.75 1.87 -3.92
N TYR A 17 -9.35 0.73 -3.53
CA TYR A 17 -10.00 0.59 -2.23
C TYR A 17 -8.99 0.60 -1.08
N LEU A 18 -7.88 -0.14 -1.24
CA LEU A 18 -6.78 -0.11 -0.28
C LEU A 18 -6.19 1.30 -0.14
N ALA A 19 -5.97 1.99 -1.26
CA ALA A 19 -5.50 3.37 -1.25
C ALA A 19 -6.45 4.32 -0.51
N HIS A 20 -7.76 4.16 -0.74
CA HIS A 20 -8.77 4.98 -0.09
C HIS A 20 -8.77 4.79 1.43
N ILE A 21 -8.79 3.54 1.91
CA ILE A 21 -8.74 3.24 3.35
C ILE A 21 -7.45 3.75 3.96
N PHE A 22 -6.31 3.51 3.31
CA PHE A 22 -5.01 3.93 3.81
C PHE A 22 -4.96 5.46 4.01
N ARG A 23 -5.38 6.22 3.00
CA ARG A 23 -5.44 7.69 3.07
C ARG A 23 -6.39 8.16 4.17
N HIS A 24 -7.55 7.51 4.30
CA HIS A 24 -8.51 7.84 5.34
C HIS A 24 -7.93 7.60 6.74
N MET A 25 -7.31 6.44 6.98
CA MET A 25 -6.66 6.13 8.27
C MET A 25 -5.47 7.04 8.58
N ALA A 26 -4.64 7.35 7.58
CA ALA A 26 -3.53 8.29 7.73
C ALA A 26 -4.02 9.67 8.21
N LYS A 27 -5.16 10.12 7.68
CA LYS A 27 -5.78 11.39 8.07
C LYS A 27 -6.43 11.32 9.45
N GLU A 28 -7.22 10.29 9.73
CA GLU A 28 -7.95 10.18 11.00
C GLU A 28 -7.04 9.88 12.19
N LEU A 29 -6.07 8.97 12.03
CA LEU A 29 -5.21 8.53 13.13
C LEU A 29 -3.98 9.42 13.31
N PHE A 30 -3.45 9.99 12.23
CA PHE A 30 -2.16 10.69 12.25
C PHE A 30 -2.22 12.12 11.71
N ASN A 31 -3.41 12.61 11.33
CA ASN A 31 -3.64 13.94 10.75
C ASN A 31 -2.74 14.22 9.52
N LYS A 32 -2.41 13.16 8.77
CA LYS A 32 -1.47 13.22 7.66
C LYS A 32 -2.21 13.03 6.34
N ASP A 33 -2.12 14.04 5.48
CA ASP A 33 -2.68 13.98 4.14
C ASP A 33 -1.70 13.27 3.20
N VAL A 34 -2.11 12.13 2.67
CA VAL A 34 -1.28 11.28 1.81
C VAL A 34 -1.82 11.36 0.39
N GLY A 35 -1.11 12.09 -0.47
CA GLY A 35 -1.47 12.25 -1.89
C GLY A 35 -1.20 11.00 -2.70
N ALA A 36 0.01 10.84 -3.23
CA ALA A 36 0.40 9.63 -3.95
C ALA A 36 0.91 8.56 -2.96
N LEU A 37 0.46 7.32 -3.15
CA LEU A 37 0.98 6.18 -2.42
C LEU A 37 2.09 5.52 -3.23
N THR A 38 3.22 5.26 -2.58
CA THR A 38 4.32 4.50 -3.15
C THR A 38 4.17 3.04 -2.74
N TYR A 39 4.01 2.16 -3.72
CA TYR A 39 3.93 0.73 -3.50
C TYR A 39 5.32 0.11 -3.66
N LEU A 40 5.83 -0.48 -2.59
CA LEU A 40 7.06 -1.24 -2.59
C LEU A 40 6.76 -2.69 -2.96
N THR A 41 7.32 -3.16 -4.07
CA THR A 41 7.24 -4.59 -4.41
C THR A 41 8.17 -5.35 -3.50
N LEU A 42 7.64 -6.30 -2.73
CA LEU A 42 8.40 -7.08 -1.75
C LEU A 42 9.19 -8.20 -2.47
N ARG A 43 8.65 -9.42 -2.48
CA ARG A 43 9.34 -10.61 -2.99
C ARG A 43 9.05 -10.90 -4.46
N ASN A 44 7.84 -10.57 -4.92
CA ASN A 44 7.37 -10.73 -6.28
C ASN A 44 6.29 -9.67 -6.56
N LYS A 45 5.89 -9.49 -7.83
CA LYS A 45 4.87 -8.51 -8.23
C LYS A 45 3.49 -8.76 -7.60
N ASP A 46 3.28 -9.93 -7.03
CA ASP A 46 2.04 -10.31 -6.36
C ASP A 46 1.97 -9.76 -4.92
N PHE A 47 3.09 -9.33 -4.32
CA PHE A 47 3.13 -8.67 -3.02
C PHE A 47 3.64 -7.24 -3.14
N GLN A 48 2.78 -6.30 -2.80
CA GLN A 48 3.12 -4.89 -2.71
C GLN A 48 2.80 -4.38 -1.31
N GLU A 49 3.69 -3.60 -0.73
CA GLU A 49 3.51 -2.97 0.57
C GLU A 49 3.44 -1.45 0.41
N VAL A 50 2.68 -0.79 1.26
CA VAL A 50 2.67 0.66 1.41
C VAL A 50 2.80 1.03 2.88
N ASN A 51 3.76 1.90 3.17
CA ASN A 51 4.08 2.35 4.52
C ASN A 51 3.86 3.85 4.66
N LEU A 52 3.36 4.26 5.83
CA LEU A 52 3.32 5.63 6.27
C LEU A 52 4.40 5.81 7.32
N GLU A 53 5.47 6.52 6.96
CA GLU A 53 6.57 6.78 7.88
C GLU A 53 6.50 8.22 8.42
N ARG A 54 6.90 8.39 9.67
CA ARG A 54 7.08 9.69 10.32
C ARG A 54 8.26 9.60 11.28
N ASP A 55 9.22 10.51 11.14
CA ASP A 55 10.38 10.60 12.02
C ASP A 55 11.20 9.28 12.13
N GLY A 56 11.17 8.47 11.07
CA GLY A 56 11.85 7.16 11.02
C GLY A 56 11.05 5.99 11.59
N GLU A 57 9.83 6.22 12.06
CA GLU A 57 8.91 5.19 12.55
C GLU A 57 7.80 4.89 11.52
N VAL A 58 7.50 3.60 11.32
CA VAL A 58 6.38 3.16 10.50
C VAL A 58 5.09 3.26 11.33
N LEU A 59 4.24 4.21 10.96
CA LEU A 59 2.95 4.47 11.62
C LEU A 59 1.83 3.57 11.10
N LEU A 60 1.87 3.23 9.81
CA LEU A 60 0.86 2.42 9.15
C LEU A 60 1.52 1.60 8.05
N CYS A 61 1.23 0.32 7.98
CA CYS A 61 1.73 -0.60 6.96
C CYS A 61 0.54 -1.39 6.40
N PHE A 62 0.40 -1.40 5.08
CA PHE A 62 -0.61 -2.17 4.37
C PHE A 62 0.05 -3.02 3.29
N GLU A 63 -0.34 -4.29 3.24
CA GLU A 63 0.11 -5.24 2.23
C GLU A 63 -1.03 -5.55 1.25
N ALA A 64 -0.78 -5.35 -0.03
CA ALA A 64 -1.63 -5.76 -1.12
C ALA A 64 -1.08 -7.07 -1.71
N ALA A 65 -1.88 -8.14 -1.61
CA ALA A 65 -1.59 -9.44 -2.19
C ALA A 65 -2.48 -9.71 -3.41
N TYR A 66 -1.91 -9.78 -4.61
CA TYR A 66 -2.61 -10.03 -5.87
C TYR A 66 -2.42 -11.49 -6.31
N SER A 67 -3.04 -12.48 -5.63
CA SER A 67 -3.22 -13.84 -6.22
C SER A 67 -4.09 -14.80 -5.39
N PHE A 68 -5.09 -15.41 -6.04
CA PHE A 68 -5.95 -16.48 -5.52
C PHE A 68 -5.18 -17.79 -5.18
N TRP A 69 -3.97 -17.97 -5.74
CA TRP A 69 -3.08 -19.10 -5.46
C TRP A 69 -2.26 -18.93 -4.17
N ASN A 70 -2.19 -17.72 -3.62
CA ASN A 70 -1.21 -17.36 -2.60
C ASN A 70 -1.81 -17.20 -1.19
N ILE A 71 -3.15 -17.11 -1.07
CA ILE A 71 -3.85 -17.02 0.23
C ILE A 71 -3.63 -18.29 1.09
N GLN A 72 -3.25 -19.42 0.48
CA GLN A 72 -2.91 -20.64 1.22
C GLN A 72 -1.51 -20.66 1.86
N LYS A 73 -0.60 -19.73 1.50
CA LYS A 73 0.80 -19.74 1.99
C LYS A 73 1.06 -18.87 3.22
N TRP A 74 0.02 -18.36 3.88
CA TRP A 74 0.14 -17.54 5.09
C TRP A 74 -0.11 -18.30 6.41
N SER A 75 0.03 -19.63 6.39
CA SER A 75 0.10 -20.45 7.62
C SER A 75 1.52 -20.90 7.91
#